data_AF-A0A527REH4-F1
#
_entry.id   AF-A0A527REH4-F1
#
_cell.length_a   1.000
_cell.length_b   1.000
_cell.length_c   1.000
_cell.angle_alpha   90.00
_cell.angle_beta   90.00
_cell.angle_gamma   90.00
#
_symmetry.space_group_name_H-M   'P 1'
#
loop_
_entity.id
_entity.type
_entity.pdbx_description
1 polymer ?
#
loop_
_entity_poly.entity_id
_entity_poly.type
_entity_poly.pdbx_seq_one_letter_code
_entity_poly.pdbx_strand_id
1 'polypeptide(L)'
;AMSGGSAEQAVLTAACAQMAQYYDLPGGSAAGMSDSKLPDIQAGYEKGITNVMAGLSGLNLVYESAGMHASLLGFCLESLI
;
A
#
# COMPACT_ATOMS: atom_id res chain seq x y z
N ALA A 1 15.99 -7.56 -2.13
CA ALA A 1 14.85 -7.24 -3.01
C ALA A 1 13.78 -6.58 -2.15
N MET A 2 13.14 -5.53 -2.65
CA MET A 2 11.97 -4.95 -1.99
C MET A 2 10.74 -5.82 -2.31
N SER A 3 9.81 -5.99 -1.37
CA SER A 3 8.51 -6.64 -1.60
C SER A 3 7.41 -5.72 -1.10
N GLY A 4 6.91 -4.86 -1.98
CA GLY A 4 5.98 -3.79 -1.65
C GLY A 4 4.55 -4.29 -1.42
N GLY A 5 4.18 -5.38 -2.07
CA GLY A 5 2.86 -6.01 -1.92
C GLY A 5 2.72 -6.94 -0.71
N SER A 6 3.76 -7.05 0.10
CA SER A 6 3.86 -8.01 1.20
C SER A 6 2.92 -7.70 2.38
N ALA A 7 2.64 -8.73 3.18
CA ALA A 7 1.88 -8.57 4.43
C ALA A 7 2.66 -7.74 5.47
N GLU A 8 3.99 -7.85 5.46
CA GLU A 8 4.91 -7.07 6.28
C GLU A 8 4.74 -5.58 6.02
N GLN A 9 4.62 -5.16 4.75
CA GLN A 9 4.33 -3.79 4.40
C GLN A 9 2.98 -3.32 4.96
N ALA A 10 1.95 -4.17 4.90
CA ALA A 10 0.63 -3.85 5.45
C ALA A 10 0.67 -3.62 6.97
N VAL A 11 1.41 -4.48 7.71
CA VAL A 11 1.59 -4.35 9.16
C VAL A 11 2.39 -3.09 9.50
N LEU A 12 3.47 -2.80 8.78
CA LEU A 12 4.26 -1.59 8.97
C LEU A 12 3.42 -0.33 8.75
N THR A 13 2.57 -0.30 7.71
CA THR A 13 1.66 0.81 7.46
C THR A 13 0.64 1.01 8.58
N ALA A 14 0.07 -0.07 9.11
CA ALA A 14 -0.82 0.03 10.27
C ALA A 14 -0.10 0.54 11.53
N ALA A 15 1.15 0.12 11.75
CA ALA A 15 1.97 0.63 12.85
C ALA A 15 2.30 2.12 12.68
N CYS A 16 2.60 2.57 11.46
CA CYS A 16 2.80 3.98 11.15
C CYS A 16 1.53 4.81 11.44
N ALA A 17 0.35 4.32 11.08
CA ALA A 17 -0.91 4.98 11.39
C ALA A 17 -1.12 5.11 12.91
N GLN A 18 -0.85 4.04 13.68
CA GLN A 18 -0.94 4.09 15.16
C GLN A 18 0.05 5.10 15.75
N MET A 19 1.29 5.16 15.25
CA MET A 19 2.28 6.12 15.73
C MET A 19 1.91 7.57 15.38
N ALA A 20 1.35 7.81 14.19
CA ALA A 20 0.86 9.13 13.79
C ALA A 20 -0.27 9.62 14.72
N GLN A 21 -1.20 8.74 15.07
CA GLN A 21 -2.25 9.01 16.05
C GLN A 21 -1.68 9.25 17.45
N TYR A 22 -0.69 8.47 17.88
CA TYR A 22 -0.02 8.65 19.18
C TYR A 22 0.63 10.04 19.31
N TYR A 23 1.21 10.55 18.23
CA TYR A 23 1.82 11.88 18.20
C TYR A 23 0.83 13.03 17.90
N ASP A 24 -0.46 12.73 17.70
CA ASP A 24 -1.49 13.69 17.28
C ASP A 24 -1.11 14.46 16.00
N LEU A 25 -0.57 13.74 15.01
CA LEU A 25 -0.15 14.29 13.72
C LEU A 25 -0.83 13.53 12.57
N PRO A 26 -1.15 14.21 11.46
CA PRO A 26 -1.54 13.51 10.24
C PRO A 26 -0.37 12.64 9.75
N GLY A 27 -0.65 11.36 9.50
CA GLY A 27 0.34 10.37 9.07
C GLY A 27 0.10 9.85 7.66
N GLY A 28 1.19 9.63 6.93
CA GLY A 28 1.18 8.95 5.63
C GLY A 28 2.12 7.74 5.63
N SER A 29 1.77 6.73 4.83
CA SER A 29 2.58 5.53 4.62
C SER A 29 2.29 4.93 3.23
N ALA A 30 3.09 3.96 2.83
CA ALA A 30 2.94 3.26 1.55
C ALA A 30 1.99 2.06 1.65
N ALA A 31 0.99 2.02 0.77
CA ALA A 31 0.09 0.90 0.52
C ALA A 31 -0.42 1.00 -0.93
N GLY A 32 -0.97 -0.08 -1.50
CA GLY A 32 -1.54 -0.06 -2.85
C GLY A 32 -0.55 -0.38 -3.99
N MET A 33 0.67 -0.78 -3.65
CA MET A 33 1.66 -1.28 -4.59
C MET A 33 1.66 -2.82 -4.66
N SER A 34 2.07 -3.36 -5.80
CA SER A 34 2.24 -4.81 -6.01
C SER A 34 3.63 -5.15 -6.56
N ASP A 35 4.11 -6.34 -6.26
CA ASP A 35 5.32 -6.94 -6.84
C ASP A 35 5.04 -7.58 -8.21
N SER A 36 3.77 -7.80 -8.55
CA SER A 36 3.38 -8.26 -9.87
C SER A 36 3.71 -7.22 -10.95
N LYS A 37 4.11 -7.73 -12.11
CA LYS A 37 4.50 -6.93 -13.28
C LYS A 37 3.31 -6.65 -14.21
N LEU A 38 2.17 -7.26 -13.94
CA LEU A 38 0.95 -7.16 -14.73
C LEU A 38 -0.25 -6.91 -13.81
N PRO A 39 -1.35 -6.35 -14.33
CA PRO A 39 -2.61 -6.21 -13.59
C PRO A 39 -3.31 -7.58 -13.47
N ASP A 40 -2.71 -8.49 -12.71
CA ASP A 40 -3.19 -9.85 -12.50
C ASP A 40 -3.78 -10.06 -11.10
N ILE A 41 -4.11 -11.31 -10.79
CA ILE A 41 -4.72 -11.70 -9.52
C ILE A 41 -3.78 -11.40 -8.34
N GLN A 42 -2.46 -11.56 -8.51
CA GLN A 42 -1.49 -11.21 -7.48
C GLN A 42 -1.54 -9.71 -7.19
N ALA A 43 -1.58 -8.87 -8.23
CA ALA A 43 -1.74 -7.42 -8.06
C ALA A 43 -3.02 -7.06 -7.33
N GLY A 44 -4.14 -7.71 -7.65
CA GLY A 44 -5.40 -7.50 -6.95
C GLY A 44 -5.31 -7.80 -5.45
N TYR A 45 -4.74 -8.96 -5.08
CA TYR A 45 -4.63 -9.37 -3.68
C TYR A 45 -3.67 -8.48 -2.88
N GLU A 46 -2.47 -8.24 -3.40
CA GLU A 46 -1.44 -7.45 -2.70
C GLU A 46 -1.90 -6.00 -2.47
N LYS A 47 -2.44 -5.36 -3.50
CA LYS A 47 -2.99 -4.00 -3.40
C LYS A 47 -4.21 -3.96 -2.49
N GLY A 48 -5.11 -4.91 -2.64
CA GLY A 48 -6.32 -5.01 -1.83
C GLY A 48 -6.01 -5.14 -0.34
N ILE A 49 -5.14 -6.08 0.04
CA ILE A 49 -4.77 -6.31 1.44
C ILE A 49 -4.08 -5.07 2.03
N THR A 50 -3.09 -4.50 1.34
CA THR A 50 -2.35 -3.33 1.85
C THR A 50 -3.25 -2.10 1.97
N ASN A 51 -4.12 -1.83 0.99
CA ASN A 51 -5.07 -0.70 1.04
C ASN A 51 -6.13 -0.90 2.12
N VAL A 52 -6.66 -2.11 2.28
CA VAL A 52 -7.63 -2.42 3.35
C VAL A 52 -6.99 -2.19 4.72
N MET A 53 -5.76 -2.65 4.93
CA MET A 53 -5.04 -2.43 6.19
C MET A 53 -4.76 -0.95 6.45
N ALA A 54 -4.34 -0.19 5.43
CA ALA A 54 -4.18 1.26 5.54
C ALA A 54 -5.49 1.97 5.91
N GLY A 55 -6.61 1.60 5.28
CA GLY A 55 -7.93 2.15 5.59
C GLY A 55 -8.41 1.80 7.00
N LEU A 56 -8.30 0.52 7.39
CA LEU A 56 -8.74 0.05 8.72
C LEU A 56 -7.90 0.62 9.88
N SER A 57 -6.62 0.92 9.64
CA SER A 57 -5.75 1.54 10.64
C SER A 57 -5.96 3.05 10.83
N GLY A 58 -6.77 3.68 9.97
CA GLY A 58 -7.05 5.11 10.05
C GLY A 58 -5.89 5.98 9.53
N LEU A 59 -5.12 5.50 8.56
CA LEU A 59 -4.06 6.29 7.91
C LEU A 59 -4.64 7.47 7.12
N ASN A 60 -4.03 8.65 7.21
CA ASN A 60 -4.57 9.86 6.57
C ASN A 60 -4.22 9.97 5.08
N LEU A 61 -3.05 9.46 4.68
CA LEU A 61 -2.56 9.55 3.29
C LEU A 61 -1.86 8.27 2.87
N VAL A 62 -2.23 7.76 1.68
CA VAL A 62 -1.58 6.60 1.05
C VAL A 62 -0.82 7.09 -0.19
N TYR A 63 0.52 6.95 -0.20
CA TYR A 63 1.36 7.47 -1.30
C TYR A 63 1.19 6.69 -2.60
N GLU A 64 1.13 5.37 -2.51
CA GLU A 64 1.17 4.44 -3.65
C GLU A 64 -0.22 3.86 -3.97
N SER A 65 -1.25 4.64 -3.69
CA SER A 65 -2.64 4.19 -3.56
C SER A 65 -3.22 3.44 -4.78
N ALA A 66 -2.75 3.77 -5.98
CA ALA A 66 -3.22 3.18 -7.24
C ALA A 66 -2.11 3.14 -8.30
N GLY A 67 -2.23 2.20 -9.25
CA GLY A 67 -1.37 2.13 -10.44
C GLY A 67 0.03 1.53 -10.25
N MET A 68 0.55 1.39 -9.03
CA MET A 68 1.94 0.97 -8.79
C MET A 68 2.18 -0.55 -8.91
N HIS A 69 3.23 -0.95 -9.62
CA HIS A 69 3.60 -2.34 -9.93
C HIS A 69 5.12 -2.57 -9.81
N ALA A 70 5.51 -3.85 -9.88
CA ALA A 70 6.89 -4.29 -9.84
C ALA A 70 7.70 -3.65 -8.70
N SER A 71 7.12 -3.58 -7.50
CA SER A 71 7.76 -2.97 -6.32
C SER A 71 8.19 -1.52 -6.56
N LEU A 72 7.28 -0.69 -7.09
CA LEU A 72 7.48 0.71 -7.47
C LEU A 72 8.31 0.97 -8.73
N LEU A 73 8.69 -0.07 -9.48
CA LEU A 73 9.43 0.09 -10.73
C LEU A 73 8.52 0.27 -11.95
N GLY A 74 7.21 0.11 -11.80
CA GLY A 74 6.24 0.25 -12.88
C GLY A 74 4.97 0.98 -12.44
N PHE A 75 4.36 1.64 -13.42
CA PHE A 75 3.04 2.26 -13.29
C PHE A 75 2.13 1.75 -14.41
N CYS A 76 0.90 1.36 -14.08
CA CYS A 76 -0.09 0.79 -15.01
C CYS A 76 -1.38 1.60 -14.97
N LEU A 77 -1.81 2.07 -16.14
CA LEU A 77 -3.03 2.88 -16.28
C LEU A 77 -4.30 2.05 -16.00
N GLU A 78 -4.30 0.79 -16.41
CA GLU A 78 -5.40 -0.15 -16.16
C GLU A 78 -5.57 -0.49 -14.69
N SER A 79 -4.54 -0.24 -13.86
CA SER A 79 -4.61 -0.42 -12.40
C SER A 79 -4.91 0.86 -11.64
N LEU A 80 -5.31 1.92 -12.34
CA LEU A 80 -5.87 3.13 -11.72
C LEU A 80 -7.36 2.97 -11.40
N ILE A 81 -8.04 2.05 -12.12
CA ILE A 81 -9.44 1.66 -11.91
C ILE A 81 -9.55 0.41 -11.04
#